data_AF-H2ZNH2-F1
#
_entry.id   AF-H2ZNH2-F1
#
_cell.length_a   1.000
_cell.length_b   1.000
_cell.length_c   1.000
_cell.angle_alpha   90.00
_cell.angle_beta   90.00
_cell.angle_gamma   90.00
#
_symmetry.space_group_name_H-M   'P 1'
#
loop_
_entity.id
_entity.type
_entity.pdbx_description
1 polymer ?
#
loop_
_entity_poly.entity_id
_entity_poly.type
_entity_poly.pdbx_seq_one_letter_code
_entity_poly.pdbx_strand_id
1 'polypeptide(L)'
;VYHKVKTAKRLFSTGSRTGNENPFLLSVGITWFRHHNWLARQLGGQHSDWSEEKVFNEARLRNIATLQKVVFYDWLPLVLGSCTKCGEITSYTGYKASVSSAISNVFQSAAMNYIDTMVPSAVFVPSNLKRVFGTCNISREDDDNTESDDDS
;
A
#
# COMPACT_ATOMS: atom_id res chain seq x y z
N VAL A 1 27.65 16.56 -14.18
CA VAL A 1 26.22 16.22 -14.12
C VAL A 1 25.72 16.62 -12.75
N TYR A 2 24.93 17.69 -12.64
CA TYR A 2 24.44 18.17 -11.33
C TYR A 2 23.20 17.39 -10.91
N HIS A 3 23.24 16.79 -9.73
CA HIS A 3 22.07 16.16 -9.11
C HIS A 3 21.22 17.25 -8.44
N LYS A 4 20.15 17.69 -9.10
CA LYS A 4 19.17 18.61 -8.49
C LYS A 4 18.26 17.81 -7.56
N VAL A 5 18.40 18.01 -6.25
CA VAL A 5 17.52 17.38 -5.25
C VAL A 5 16.13 18.00 -5.39
N LYS A 6 15.13 17.16 -5.64
CA LYS A 6 13.72 17.60 -5.74
C LYS A 6 13.07 17.62 -4.36
N THR A 7 12.19 18.59 -4.13
CA THR A 7 11.46 18.78 -2.88
C THR A 7 10.60 17.56 -2.50
N ALA A 8 10.49 17.30 -1.19
CA ALA A 8 9.70 16.20 -0.64
C ALA A 8 8.18 16.33 -0.86
N LYS A 9 7.68 17.53 -1.17
CA LYS A 9 6.25 17.82 -1.48
C LYS A 9 5.67 16.95 -2.61
N ARG A 10 6.53 16.38 -3.46
CA ARG A 10 6.12 15.46 -4.55
C ARG A 10 5.74 14.06 -4.09
N LEU A 11 6.04 13.69 -2.84
CA LEU A 11 5.79 12.35 -2.30
C LEU A 11 4.46 12.33 -1.55
N PHE A 12 3.75 11.21 -1.64
CA PHE A 12 2.50 11.02 -0.92
C PHE A 12 2.77 10.72 0.56
N SER A 13 1.92 11.23 1.44
CA SER A 13 1.91 10.81 2.84
C SER A 13 1.32 9.41 2.94
N THR A 14 2.16 8.45 3.32
CA THR A 14 1.78 7.03 3.42
C THR A 14 2.15 6.48 4.78
N GLY A 15 1.41 5.46 5.26
CA GLY A 15 1.73 4.79 6.53
C GLY A 15 3.03 3.99 6.50
N SER A 16 3.50 3.57 5.32
CA SER A 16 4.80 2.92 5.14
C SER A 16 5.87 3.93 4.73
N ARG A 17 7.08 3.82 5.30
CA ARG A 17 8.26 4.60 4.88
C ARG A 17 8.68 4.33 3.43
N THR A 18 8.41 3.12 2.93
CA THR A 18 8.72 2.71 1.55
C THR A 18 7.55 2.92 0.59
N GLY A 19 6.44 3.53 1.04
CA GLY A 19 5.23 3.67 0.23
C GLY A 19 5.42 4.43 -1.10
N ASN A 20 6.47 5.23 -1.22
CA ASN A 20 6.80 5.99 -2.43
C ASN A 20 8.00 5.41 -3.23
N GLU A 21 8.44 4.19 -2.91
CA GLU A 21 9.61 3.57 -3.56
C GLU A 21 9.38 3.32 -5.06
N ASN A 22 8.19 2.87 -5.42
CA ASN A 22 7.78 2.72 -6.82
C ASN A 22 6.26 2.98 -6.96
N PRO A 23 5.78 3.35 -8.16
CA PRO A 23 4.37 3.69 -8.37
C PRO A 23 3.41 2.51 -8.13
N PHE A 24 3.85 1.26 -8.21
CA PHE A 24 3.00 0.08 -7.96
C PHE A 24 2.70 -0.06 -6.47
N LEU A 25 3.74 0.00 -5.64
CA LEU A 25 3.60 -0.04 -4.19
C LEU A 25 2.76 1.13 -3.68
N LEU A 26 2.98 2.32 -4.26
CA LEU A 26 2.16 3.49 -3.99
C LEU A 26 0.70 3.26 -4.36
N SER A 27 0.42 2.67 -5.53
CA SER A 27 -0.94 2.37 -5.98
C SER A 27 -1.68 1.40 -5.05
N VAL A 28 -0.97 0.40 -4.49
CA VAL A 28 -1.51 -0.49 -3.46
C VAL A 28 -1.87 0.30 -2.20
N GLY A 29 -0.96 1.18 -1.73
CA GLY A 29 -1.22 2.05 -0.58
C GLY A 29 -2.44 2.95 -0.78
N ILE A 30 -2.55 3.59 -1.96
CA ILE A 30 -3.70 4.44 -2.32
C ILE A 30 -5.00 3.62 -2.38
N THR A 31 -4.96 2.40 -2.90
CA THR A 31 -6.12 1.51 -2.93
C THR A 31 -6.68 1.26 -1.54
N TRP A 32 -5.82 0.89 -0.58
CA TRP A 32 -6.23 0.65 0.81
C TRP A 32 -6.67 1.92 1.54
N PHE A 33 -6.03 3.06 1.26
CA PHE A 33 -6.48 4.36 1.78
C PHE A 33 -7.89 4.71 1.28
N ARG A 34 -8.15 4.53 -0.02
CA ARG A 34 -9.49 4.77 -0.61
C ARG A 34 -10.53 3.80 -0.07
N HIS A 35 -10.15 2.54 0.18
CA HIS A 35 -11.04 1.54 0.77
C HIS A 35 -11.43 1.93 2.20
N HIS A 36 -10.47 2.36 3.03
CA HIS A 36 -10.76 2.91 4.35
C HIS A 36 -11.74 4.09 4.30
N ASN A 37 -11.50 5.07 3.41
CA ASN A 37 -12.41 6.22 3.27
C ASN A 37 -13.80 5.82 2.76
N TRP A 38 -13.88 4.81 1.89
CA TRP A 38 -15.15 4.25 1.46
C TRP A 38 -15.89 3.60 2.63
N LEU A 39 -15.21 2.78 3.44
CA LEU A 39 -15.78 2.18 4.66
C LEU A 39 -16.25 3.25 5.65
N ALA A 40 -15.45 4.29 5.90
CA ALA A 40 -15.80 5.39 6.80
C ALA A 40 -17.07 6.12 6.33
N ARG A 41 -17.21 6.40 5.03
CA ARG A 41 -18.45 6.99 4.47
C ARG A 41 -19.66 6.09 4.64
N GLN A 42 -19.51 4.78 4.42
CA GLN A 42 -20.60 3.83 4.60
C GLN A 42 -21.02 3.75 6.07
N LEU A 43 -20.06 3.64 6.98
CA LEU A 43 -20.29 3.56 8.42
C LEU A 43 -20.91 4.84 8.99
N GLY A 44 -20.40 6.01 8.61
CA GLY A 44 -20.98 7.28 9.03
C GLY A 44 -22.40 7.51 8.50
N GLY A 45 -22.73 6.98 7.32
CA GLY A 45 -24.10 7.01 6.80
C GLY A 45 -25.05 6.03 7.48
N GLN A 46 -24.54 4.87 7.95
CA GLN A 46 -25.34 3.86 8.65
C GLN A 46 -25.52 4.17 10.14
N HIS A 47 -24.55 4.85 10.75
CA HIS A 47 -24.52 5.16 12.17
C HIS A 47 -24.31 6.66 12.39
N SER A 48 -25.38 7.43 12.22
CA SER A 48 -25.35 8.89 12.40
C SER A 48 -25.08 9.34 13.83
N ASP A 49 -25.18 8.43 14.80
CA ASP A 49 -24.90 8.64 16.22
C ASP A 49 -23.42 8.45 16.60
N TRP A 50 -22.60 7.92 15.70
CA TRP A 50 -21.19 7.68 15.98
C TRP A 50 -20.35 8.95 15.86
N SER A 51 -19.37 9.10 16.76
CA SER A 51 -18.33 10.13 16.62
C SER A 51 -17.41 9.81 15.44
N GLU A 52 -16.77 10.84 14.88
CA GLU A 52 -15.79 10.70 13.80
C GLU A 52 -14.66 9.72 14.16
N GLU A 53 -14.18 9.77 15.41
CA GLU A 53 -13.17 8.84 15.92
C GLU A 53 -13.67 7.38 15.90
N LYS A 54 -14.92 7.15 16.30
CA LYS A 54 -15.50 5.81 16.27
C LYS A 54 -15.64 5.32 14.83
N VAL A 55 -16.13 6.16 13.92
CA VAL A 55 -16.21 5.83 12.48
C VAL A 55 -14.84 5.49 11.91
N PHE A 56 -13.81 6.28 12.24
CA PHE A 56 -12.43 6.04 11.81
C PHE A 56 -11.91 4.69 12.33
N ASN A 57 -12.04 4.41 13.62
CA ASN A 57 -11.54 3.17 14.21
C ASN A 57 -12.27 1.93 13.68
N GLU A 58 -13.60 2.00 13.50
CA GLU A 58 -14.38 0.92 12.91
C GLU A 58 -14.03 0.68 11.43
N ALA A 59 -13.84 1.76 10.65
CA ALA A 59 -13.36 1.66 9.28
C ALA A 59 -11.95 1.05 9.23
N ARG A 60 -11.06 1.40 10.16
CA ARG A 60 -9.71 0.83 10.29
C ARG A 60 -9.77 -0.66 10.61
N LEU A 61 -10.58 -1.07 11.58
CA LEU A 61 -10.76 -2.48 11.97
C LEU A 61 -11.23 -3.33 10.78
N ARG A 62 -12.28 -2.88 10.08
CA ARG A 62 -12.79 -3.57 8.89
C ARG A 62 -11.76 -3.64 7.77
N ASN A 63 -11.06 -2.54 7.50
CA ASN A 63 -10.01 -2.49 6.48
C ASN A 63 -8.86 -3.47 6.78
N ILE A 64 -8.43 -3.57 8.04
CA ILE A 64 -7.40 -4.53 8.48
C ILE A 64 -7.91 -5.97 8.33
N ALA A 65 -9.14 -6.27 8.74
CA ALA A 65 -9.72 -7.60 8.60
C ALA A 65 -9.83 -8.02 7.12
N THR A 66 -10.23 -7.10 6.23
CA THR A 66 -10.25 -7.35 4.79
C THR A 66 -8.85 -7.61 4.23
N LEU A 67 -7.87 -6.79 4.63
CA LEU A 67 -6.47 -7.00 4.22
C LEU A 67 -5.96 -8.37 4.68
N GLN A 68 -6.18 -8.74 5.94
CA GLN A 68 -5.78 -10.05 6.47
C GLN A 68 -6.43 -11.19 5.70
N LYS A 69 -7.73 -11.08 5.39
CA LYS A 69 -8.41 -12.10 4.58
C LYS A 69 -7.75 -12.26 3.21
N VAL A 70 -7.56 -11.16 2.49
CA VAL A 70 -6.94 -11.16 1.16
C VAL A 70 -5.53 -11.74 1.22
N VAL A 71 -4.74 -11.38 2.22
CA VAL A 71 -3.37 -11.88 2.36
C VAL A 71 -3.34 -13.37 2.70
N PHE A 72 -4.08 -13.83 3.70
CA PHE A 72 -3.96 -15.20 4.20
C PHE A 72 -4.75 -16.24 3.41
N TYR A 73 -5.93 -15.88 2.90
CA TYR A 73 -6.83 -16.83 2.23
C TYR A 73 -6.81 -16.72 0.71
N ASP A 74 -6.48 -15.56 0.16
CA ASP A 74 -6.48 -15.37 -1.31
C ASP A 74 -5.05 -15.37 -1.87
N TRP A 75 -4.13 -14.57 -1.31
CA TRP A 75 -2.79 -14.37 -1.86
C TRP A 75 -1.78 -15.45 -1.42
N LEU A 76 -1.69 -15.74 -0.12
CA LEU A 76 -0.70 -16.66 0.43
C LEU A 76 -0.78 -18.08 -0.15
N PRO A 77 -1.97 -18.70 -0.35
CA PRO A 77 -2.06 -20.02 -0.97
C PRO A 77 -1.56 -20.02 -2.42
N LEU A 78 -1.79 -18.93 -3.17
CA LEU A 78 -1.32 -18.81 -4.55
C LEU A 78 0.21 -18.69 -4.63
N VAL A 79 0.81 -17.98 -3.66
CA VAL A 79 2.27 -17.81 -3.56
C VAL A 79 2.97 -19.10 -3.16
N LEU A 80 2.41 -19.83 -2.18
CA LEU A 80 2.99 -21.10 -1.73
C LEU A 80 2.75 -22.23 -2.73
N GLY A 81 1.72 -22.11 -3.58
CA GLY A 81 1.34 -23.13 -4.55
C GLY A 81 1.02 -24.48 -3.91
N SER A 82 1.28 -25.56 -4.63
CA SER A 82 1.10 -26.95 -4.14
C SER A 82 2.27 -27.44 -3.29
N CYS A 83 2.84 -26.58 -2.43
CA CYS A 83 3.96 -26.96 -1.57
C CYS A 83 3.51 -27.93 -0.47
N THR A 84 3.52 -29.22 -0.77
CA THR A 84 3.20 -30.31 0.18
C THR A 84 4.14 -30.39 1.38
N LYS A 85 5.34 -29.81 1.30
CA LYS A 85 6.32 -29.74 2.40
C LYS A 85 6.22 -28.49 3.27
N CYS A 86 5.49 -27.46 2.84
CA CYS A 86 5.40 -26.18 3.55
C CYS A 86 4.41 -26.22 4.73
N GLY A 87 3.72 -27.35 4.92
CA GLY A 87 2.55 -27.46 5.79
C GLY A 87 1.31 -26.91 5.09
N GLU A 88 0.16 -27.56 5.28
CA GLU A 88 -1.10 -26.96 4.86
C GLU A 88 -1.35 -25.69 5.68
N ILE A 89 -1.86 -24.63 5.03
CA ILE A 89 -2.49 -23.52 5.75
C ILE A 89 -3.75 -24.12 6.38
N THR A 90 -3.58 -24.68 7.58
CA THR A 90 -4.67 -25.28 8.34
C THR A 90 -5.71 -24.22 8.67
N SER A 91 -6.97 -24.63 8.68
CA SER A 91 -8.07 -23.78 9.13
C SER A 91 -7.74 -23.18 10.50
N TYR A 92 -8.00 -21.89 10.66
CA TYR A 92 -7.71 -21.17 11.89
C TYR A 92 -8.41 -21.83 13.09
N THR A 93 -7.62 -22.26 14.09
CA THR A 93 -8.12 -22.97 15.28
C THR A 93 -8.39 -22.06 16.48
N GLY A 94 -8.26 -20.75 16.31
CA GLY A 94 -8.42 -19.76 17.38
C GLY A 94 -7.11 -19.14 17.83
N TYR A 95 -7.22 -18.12 18.69
CA TYR A 95 -6.10 -17.35 19.18
C TYR A 95 -5.26 -18.16 20.18
N LYS A 96 -3.94 -18.15 20.01
CA LYS A 96 -2.98 -18.81 20.90
C LYS A 96 -1.99 -17.80 21.44
N ALA A 97 -2.16 -17.40 22.71
CA ALA A 97 -1.30 -16.41 23.37
C ALA A 97 0.16 -16.84 23.52
N SER A 98 0.43 -18.16 23.49
CA SER A 98 1.77 -18.72 23.59
C SER A 98 2.57 -18.67 22.28
N VAL A 99 1.95 -18.32 21.15
CA VAL A 99 2.62 -18.27 19.84
C VAL A 99 3.21 -16.88 19.64
N SER A 100 4.52 -16.83 19.37
CA SER A 100 5.20 -15.58 19.03
C SER A 100 4.72 -15.06 17.68
N SER A 101 4.38 -13.78 17.62
CA SER A 101 4.04 -13.04 16.39
C SER A 101 5.23 -12.32 15.76
N ALA A 102 6.44 -12.53 16.29
CA ALA A 102 7.64 -11.88 15.79
C ALA A 102 8.00 -12.39 14.38
N ILE A 103 8.38 -11.47 13.51
CA ILE A 103 8.88 -11.79 12.18
C ILE A 103 10.32 -12.30 12.32
N SER A 104 10.61 -13.49 11.80
CA SER A 104 11.97 -14.03 11.82
C SER A 104 12.85 -13.38 10.75
N ASN A 105 14.14 -13.18 11.05
CA ASN A 105 15.09 -12.62 10.08
C ASN A 105 15.18 -13.50 8.81
N VAL A 106 15.08 -14.82 8.97
CA VAL A 106 15.09 -15.77 7.84
C VAL A 106 13.87 -15.55 6.95
N PHE A 107 12.68 -15.37 7.53
CA PHE A 107 11.48 -15.07 6.77
C PHE A 107 11.60 -13.74 6.03
N GLN A 108 12.06 -12.67 6.71
CA GLN A 108 12.21 -11.35 6.08
C GLN A 108 13.12 -11.42 4.85
N SER A 109 14.29 -12.07 4.98
CA SER A 109 15.23 -12.24 3.85
C SER A 109 14.64 -13.09 2.74
N ALA A 110 13.99 -14.21 3.05
CA ALA A 110 13.39 -15.09 2.04
C ALA A 110 12.24 -14.41 1.29
N ALA A 111 11.36 -13.71 2.01
CA ALA A 111 10.19 -13.05 1.44
C ALA A 111 10.60 -11.92 0.47
N MET A 112 11.57 -11.08 0.85
CA MET A 112 12.08 -10.02 -0.03
C MET A 112 12.65 -10.59 -1.33
N ASN A 113 13.56 -11.56 -1.23
CA ASN A 113 14.16 -12.19 -2.42
C ASN A 113 13.10 -12.83 -3.32
N TYR A 114 12.11 -13.53 -2.74
CA TYR A 114 11.04 -14.13 -3.52
C TYR A 114 10.22 -13.08 -4.28
N ILE A 115 9.81 -11.99 -3.62
CA ILE A 115 9.08 -10.90 -4.27
C ILE A 115 9.90 -10.27 -5.39
N ASP A 116 11.20 -10.05 -5.18
CA ASP A 116 12.09 -9.43 -6.16
C ASP A 116 12.21 -10.27 -7.44
N THR A 117 12.13 -11.60 -7.35
CA THR A 117 12.11 -12.47 -8.55
C THR A 117 10.85 -12.36 -9.40
N MET A 118 9.76 -11.81 -8.84
CA MET A 118 8.47 -11.66 -9.55
C MET A 118 8.29 -10.26 -10.16
N VAL A 119 9.23 -9.33 -9.93
CA VAL A 119 9.10 -7.95 -10.43
C VAL A 119 9.33 -7.92 -11.94
N PRO A 120 8.33 -7.53 -12.76
CA PRO A 120 8.53 -7.42 -14.20
C PRO A 120 9.33 -6.17 -14.54
N SER A 121 10.05 -6.19 -15.67
CA SER A 121 10.84 -5.03 -16.13
C SER A 121 9.97 -3.84 -16.55
N ALA A 122 8.70 -4.06 -16.86
CA ALA A 122 7.74 -3.03 -17.23
C ALA A 122 6.32 -3.45 -16.81
N VAL A 123 5.46 -2.45 -16.62
CA VAL A 123 4.04 -2.68 -16.29
C VAL A 123 3.15 -2.03 -17.32
N PHE A 124 2.10 -2.75 -17.68
CA PHE A 124 1.11 -2.32 -18.65
C PHE A 124 0.09 -1.35 -18.03
N VAL A 125 -0.17 -0.24 -18.71
CA VAL A 125 -1.23 0.71 -18.35
C VAL A 125 -2.35 0.61 -19.41
N PRO A 126 -3.52 0.07 -19.04
CA PRO A 126 -4.68 -0.03 -19.93
C PRO A 126 -5.08 1.32 -20.56
N SER A 127 -5.49 1.30 -21.82
CA SER A 127 -5.80 2.52 -22.61
C SER A 127 -6.98 3.33 -22.07
N ASN A 128 -7.92 2.71 -21.36
CA ASN A 128 -9.03 3.37 -20.67
C ASN A 128 -8.56 4.21 -19.46
N LEU A 129 -7.41 3.90 -18.85
CA LEU A 129 -6.81 4.73 -17.79
C LEU A 129 -6.09 5.96 -18.36
N LYS A 130 -5.61 5.91 -19.61
CA LYS A 130 -5.01 7.07 -20.32
C LYS A 130 -6.01 8.18 -20.67
N ARG A 131 -7.31 7.92 -20.54
CA ARG A 131 -8.39 8.88 -20.83
C ARG A 131 -8.83 9.66 -19.58
N VAL A 132 -8.73 9.03 -18.40
CA VAL A 132 -9.14 9.64 -17.12
C VAL A 132 -8.03 10.53 -16.56
N PHE A 133 -6.78 10.08 -16.67
CA PHE A 133 -5.62 10.92 -16.48
C PHE A 133 -5.23 11.35 -17.90
N GLY A 134 -5.57 12.58 -18.29
CA GLY A 134 -5.11 13.15 -19.56
C GLY A 134 -3.64 12.80 -19.78
N THR A 135 -3.25 12.59 -21.05
CA THR A 135 -1.90 12.18 -21.47
C THR A 135 -0.88 12.63 -20.44
N CYS A 136 -0.25 11.69 -19.74
CA CYS A 136 0.83 11.99 -18.81
C CYS A 136 2.03 12.44 -19.66
N ASN A 137 1.91 13.63 -20.24
CA ASN A 137 3.01 14.40 -20.74
C ASN A 137 3.72 14.86 -19.48
N ILE A 138 4.82 14.19 -19.16
CA ILE A 138 5.91 14.82 -18.43
C ILE A 138 6.52 15.86 -19.39
N SER A 139 5.72 16.83 -19.82
CA SER A 139 6.22 18.06 -20.43
C SER A 139 6.60 18.94 -19.27
N ARG A 140 7.89 18.87 -19.00
CA ARG A 140 8.73 19.87 -18.37
C ARG A 140 8.14 21.29 -18.48
N GLU A 141 7.42 21.73 -17.46
CA GLU A 141 7.23 23.14 -17.16
C GLU A 141 8.37 23.52 -16.22
N ASP A 142 9.36 24.18 -16.81
CA ASP A 142 10.41 24.88 -16.09
C ASP A 142 9.73 26.07 -15.39
N ASP A 143 9.28 25.88 -14.13
CA ASP A 143 8.96 26.98 -13.23
C ASP A 143 10.27 27.64 -12.81
N ASP A 144 10.74 28.52 -13.68
CA ASP A 144 11.62 29.64 -13.37
C ASP A 144 10.81 30.63 -12.53
N ASN A 145 10.92 30.50 -11.21
CA ASN A 145 10.67 31.62 -10.31
C ASN A 145 11.87 31.70 -9.37
N THR A 146 12.76 32.61 -9.76
CA THR A 146 13.76 33.27 -8.92
C THR A 146 13.14 33.66 -7.58
N GLU A 147 13.55 32.97 -6.51
CA GLU A 147 13.38 33.47 -5.15
C GLU A 147 14.77 33.96 -4.72
N SER A 148 14.87 35.29 -4.68
CA SER A 148 16.04 36.07 -4.30
C SER A 148 16.51 35.70 -2.90
N ASP A 149 17.81 35.42 -2.80
CA ASP A 149 18.56 35.45 -1.56
C ASP A 149 18.35 36.81 -0.86
N ASP A 150 17.86 36.79 0.37
CA ASP A 150 18.12 37.86 1.33
C ASP A 150 18.43 37.21 2.70
N ASP A 151 19.73 37.17 2.98
CA ASP A 151 20.35 36.97 4.28
C ASP A 151 20.01 38.15 5.21
N SER A 152 19.35 37.89 6.35
CA SER A 152 19.63 38.48 7.68
C SER A 152 18.70 37.94 8.75
#